data_AF-M1PM16-F1
#
_entry.id   AF-M1PM16-F1
#
_cell.length_a   1.000
_cell.length_b   1.000
_cell.length_c   1.000
_cell.angle_alpha   90.00
_cell.angle_beta   90.00
_cell.angle_gamma   90.00
#
_symmetry.space_group_name_H-M   'P 1'
#
loop_
_entity.id
_entity.type
_entity.pdbx_description
1 polymer ?
#
loop_
_entity_poly.entity_id
_entity_poly.type
_entity_poly.pdbx_seq_one_letter_code
_entity_poly.pdbx_strand_id
1 'polypeptide(L)'
;FILRKKVTQVSFLHVYHHCTMFILWWIGIKWVPGGQACFGATINSFIHVIMYGYYGLAALGPHMQKYLWWKKYLTIIQMIQFHVTIGHAGHSLYTGCPFPCWMQWALI
;
A
#
# COMPACT_ATOMS: atom_id res chain seq x y z
N PHE A 1 -12.15 -7.58 -10.12
CA PHE A 1 -12.35 -6.73 -11.31
C PHE A 1 -12.94 -7.47 -12.51
N ILE A 2 -12.46 -8.68 -12.81
CA ILE A 2 -12.88 -9.48 -13.98
C ILE A 2 -14.37 -9.87 -13.93
N LEU A 3 -14.86 -10.36 -12.79
CA LEU A 3 -16.28 -10.76 -12.60
C LEU A 3 -17.29 -9.59 -12.73
N ARG A 4 -16.86 -8.34 -12.52
CA ARG A 4 -17.70 -7.14 -12.70
C ARG A 4 -17.61 -6.54 -14.12
N LYS A 5 -16.94 -7.23 -15.05
CA LYS A 5 -16.60 -6.74 -16.40
C LYS A 5 -15.93 -5.35 -16.44
N LYS A 6 -15.35 -4.88 -15.33
CA LYS A 6 -14.63 -3.60 -15.24
C LYS A 6 -13.14 -3.82 -15.53
N VAL A 7 -12.82 -4.17 -16.77
CA VAL A 7 -11.45 -4.40 -17.26
C VAL A 7 -10.59 -3.12 -17.22
N THR A 8 -11.19 -1.94 -17.31
CA THR A 8 -10.50 -0.65 -17.18
C THR A 8 -9.86 -0.41 -15.82
N GLN A 9 -10.27 -1.14 -14.77
CA GLN A 9 -9.61 -1.09 -13.46
C GLN A 9 -8.45 -2.08 -13.30
N VAL A 10 -8.28 -3.03 -14.24
CA VAL A 10 -7.12 -3.93 -14.28
C VAL A 10 -6.04 -3.27 -15.13
N SER A 11 -5.40 -2.25 -14.58
CA SER A 11 -4.24 -1.63 -15.24
C SER A 11 -2.99 -2.48 -15.03
N PHE A 12 -2.00 -2.29 -15.91
CA PHE A 12 -0.68 -2.90 -15.74
C PHE A 12 -0.09 -2.60 -14.35
N LEU A 13 -0.22 -1.35 -13.88
CA LEU A 13 0.23 -0.94 -12.55
C LEU A 13 -0.43 -1.76 -11.43
N HIS A 14 -1.74 -2.00 -11.54
CA HIS A 14 -2.48 -2.77 -10.55
C HIS A 14 -1.97 -4.22 -10.47
N VAL A 15 -1.85 -4.89 -11.63
CA VAL A 15 -1.39 -6.29 -11.69
C VAL A 15 0.07 -6.40 -11.25
N TYR A 16 0.93 -5.53 -11.77
CA TYR A 16 2.34 -5.49 -11.40
C TYR A 16 2.51 -5.33 -9.89
N HIS A 17 1.88 -4.31 -9.29
CA HIS A 17 1.94 -4.06 -7.86
C HIS A 17 1.44 -5.24 -7.02
N HIS A 18 0.27 -5.82 -7.34
CA HIS A 18 -0.27 -6.92 -6.54
C HIS A 18 0.52 -8.23 -6.68
N CYS A 19 1.13 -8.49 -7.83
CA CYS A 19 1.96 -9.68 -8.03
C CYS A 19 3.34 -9.52 -7.37
N THR A 20 4.00 -8.37 -7.50
CA THR A 20 5.35 -8.16 -6.96
C THR A 20 5.34 -8.00 -5.44
N MET A 21 4.36 -7.26 -4.89
CA MET A 21 4.27 -7.04 -3.45
C MET A 21 4.10 -8.33 -2.66
N PHE A 22 3.38 -9.31 -3.19
CA PHE A 22 3.21 -10.61 -2.55
C PHE A 22 4.53 -11.39 -2.43
N ILE A 23 5.35 -11.38 -3.49
CA ILE A 23 6.65 -12.06 -3.52
C ILE A 23 7.65 -11.36 -2.60
N LEU A 24 7.70 -10.03 -2.65
CA LEU A 24 8.59 -9.23 -1.78
C LEU A 24 8.25 -9.42 -0.30
N TRP A 25 6.97 -9.43 0.05
CA TRP A 25 6.52 -9.69 1.43
C TRP A 25 6.82 -11.11 1.91
N TRP A 26 6.70 -12.10 1.03
CA TRP A 26 7.08 -13.48 1.36
C TRP A 26 8.56 -13.59 1.71
N ILE A 27 9.44 -12.96 0.92
CA ILE A 27 10.88 -12.91 1.19
C ILE A 27 11.15 -12.11 2.48
N GLY A 28 10.46 -10.99 2.68
CA GLY A 28 10.60 -10.17 3.90
C GLY A 28 10.30 -10.96 5.18
N ILE A 29 9.15 -11.64 5.25
CA ILE A 29 8.78 -12.46 6.43
C ILE A 29 9.75 -13.63 6.63
N LYS A 30 10.19 -14.27 5.55
CA LYS A 30 11.08 -15.45 5.59
C LYS A 30 12.43 -15.13 6.25
N TRP A 31 12.97 -13.95 5.97
CA TRP A 31 14.34 -13.59 6.38
C TRP A 31 14.40 -12.56 7.51
N VAL A 32 13.39 -11.70 7.64
CA VAL A 32 13.35 -10.61 8.62
C VAL A 32 11.90 -10.36 9.06
N PRO A 33 11.35 -11.21 9.95
CA PRO A 33 9.94 -11.15 10.36
C PRO A 33 9.61 -9.96 11.30
N GLY A 34 10.31 -8.84 11.22
CA GLY A 34 10.13 -7.71 12.14
C GLY A 34 10.92 -6.45 11.82
N GLY A 35 10.76 -5.42 12.65
CA GLY A 35 11.53 -4.18 12.60
C GLY A 35 10.95 -3.12 11.67
N GLN A 36 11.80 -2.49 10.85
CA GLN A 36 11.44 -1.30 10.07
C GLN A 36 10.35 -1.57 9.00
N ALA A 37 10.30 -2.80 8.46
CA ALA A 37 9.26 -3.21 7.51
C ALA A 37 7.85 -3.26 8.14
N CYS A 38 7.73 -3.51 9.44
CA CYS A 38 6.44 -3.52 10.15
C CYS A 38 5.80 -2.13 10.22
N PHE A 39 6.60 -1.06 10.25
CA PHE A 39 6.09 0.31 10.28
C PHE A 39 5.32 0.64 8.99
N GLY A 40 5.94 0.37 7.83
CA GLY A 40 5.30 0.51 6.52
C GLY A 40 4.06 -0.39 6.39
N ALA A 41 4.13 -1.62 6.88
CA ALA A 41 3.01 -2.56 6.91
C ALA A 41 1.80 -2.04 7.70
N THR A 42 2.06 -1.46 8.86
CA THR A 42 1.02 -0.97 9.78
C THR A 42 0.32 0.24 9.20
N ILE A 43 1.07 1.22 8.68
CA ILE A 43 0.49 2.40 8.03
C ILE A 43 -0.28 2.00 6.76
N ASN A 44 0.28 1.08 5.95
CA ASN A 44 -0.40 0.56 4.78
C ASN A 44 -1.75 -0.07 5.18
N SER A 45 -1.75 -0.97 6.17
CA SER A 45 -2.96 -1.65 6.65
C SER A 45 -4.01 -0.65 7.16
N PHE A 46 -3.59 0.40 7.87
CA PHE A 46 -4.49 1.46 8.34
C PHE A 46 -5.16 2.21 7.19
N ILE A 47 -4.39 2.62 6.18
CA ILE A 47 -4.93 3.29 4.98
C ILE A 47 -5.81 2.34 4.17
N HIS A 48 -5.46 1.05 4.15
CA HIS A 48 -6.24 0.01 3.49
C HIS A 48 -7.61 -0.15 4.14
N VAL A 49 -7.72 -0.10 5.48
CA VAL A 49 -9.02 -0.08 6.19
C VAL A 49 -9.90 1.06 5.66
N ILE A 50 -9.35 2.27 5.54
CA ILE A 50 -10.08 3.44 5.04
C ILE A 50 -10.47 3.26 3.56
N MET A 51 -9.55 2.78 2.72
CA MET A 51 -9.79 2.60 1.29
C MET A 51 -10.83 1.52 1.00
N TYR A 52 -10.76 0.37 1.69
CA TYR A 52 -11.77 -0.68 1.56
C TYR A 52 -13.11 -0.26 2.16
N GLY A 53 -13.12 0.54 3.22
CA GLY A 53 -14.34 1.18 3.72
C GLY A 53 -15.02 2.03 2.64
N TYR A 54 -14.26 2.86 1.93
CA TYR A 54 -14.77 3.64 0.80
C TYR A 54 -15.31 2.74 -0.33
N TYR A 55 -14.60 1.68 -0.69
CA TYR A 55 -15.08 0.75 -1.72
C TYR A 55 -16.33 -0.04 -1.30
N GLY A 56 -16.45 -0.38 -0.02
CA GLY A 56 -17.66 -0.98 0.55
C GLY A 56 -18.85 -0.03 0.43
N LEU A 57 -18.68 1.23 0.83
CA LEU A 57 -19.72 2.26 0.67
C LEU A 57 -20.08 2.52 -0.80
N ALA A 58 -19.09 2.50 -1.70
CA ALA A 58 -19.30 2.68 -3.13
C ALA A 58 -20.03 1.48 -3.78
N ALA A 59 -19.98 0.30 -3.16
CA ALA A 59 -20.65 -0.91 -3.61
C ALA A 59 -22.15 -0.95 -3.22
N LEU A 60 -22.57 -0.17 -2.22
CA LEU A 60 -23.98 -0.06 -1.78
C LEU A 60 -24.90 0.61 -2.81
N GLY A 61 -24.34 1.19 -3.88
CA GLY A 61 -25.09 1.63 -5.06
C GLY A 61 -24.95 3.11 -5.39
N PRO A 62 -25.64 3.57 -6.46
CA PRO A 62 -25.52 4.93 -6.97
C PRO A 62 -25.97 6.01 -5.97
N HIS A 63 -26.91 5.68 -5.08
CA HIS A 63 -27.37 6.59 -4.02
C HIS A 63 -26.23 6.99 -3.06
N MET A 64 -25.38 6.03 -2.69
CA MET A 64 -24.23 6.28 -1.81
C MET A 64 -23.04 6.90 -2.54
N GLN A 65 -22.88 6.61 -3.84
CA GLN A 65 -21.80 7.17 -4.68
C GLN A 65 -21.85 8.70 -4.76
N LYS A 66 -23.03 9.32 -4.65
CA LYS A 66 -23.16 10.78 -4.64
C LYS A 66 -22.48 11.43 -3.43
N TYR A 67 -22.44 10.74 -2.29
CA TYR A 67 -21.80 11.22 -1.06
C TYR A 67 -20.28 10.95 -1.01
N LEU A 68 -19.74 10.22 -1.98
CA LEU A 68 -18.34 9.80 -2.03
C LEU A 68 -17.43 10.80 -2.76
N TRP A 69 -17.65 12.10 -2.55
CA TRP A 69 -16.87 13.20 -3.14
C TRP A 69 -15.40 13.23 -2.69
N TRP A 70 -15.11 12.59 -1.56
CA TRP A 70 -13.80 12.60 -0.90
C TRP A 70 -12.81 11.57 -1.46
N LYS A 71 -13.12 10.92 -2.60
CA LYS A 71 -12.21 10.01 -3.31
C LYS A 71 -10.80 10.58 -3.50
N LYS A 72 -10.70 11.87 -3.83
CA LYS A 72 -9.41 12.54 -4.07
C LYS A 72 -8.53 12.56 -2.82
N TYR A 73 -9.13 12.72 -1.64
CA TYR A 73 -8.40 12.72 -0.37
C TYR A 73 -7.82 11.34 -0.06
N LEU A 74 -8.51 10.26 -0.42
CA LEU A 74 -7.96 8.91 -0.29
C LEU A 74 -6.69 8.73 -1.12
N THR A 75 -6.70 9.21 -2.37
CA THR A 75 -5.51 9.15 -3.22
C THR A 75 -4.37 10.01 -2.67
N ILE A 76 -4.68 11.18 -2.11
CA ILE A 76 -3.67 12.05 -1.46
C ILE A 76 -3.05 11.33 -0.25
N ILE A 77 -3.86 10.73 0.61
CA ILE A 77 -3.39 9.98 1.79
C ILE A 77 -2.51 8.79 1.37
N GLN A 78 -2.88 8.08 0.30
CA GLN A 78 -2.04 7.01 -0.27
C GLN A 78 -0.70 7.54 -0.80
N MET A 79 -0.68 8.69 -1.46
CA MET A 79 0.59 9.29 -1.91
C MET A 79 1.45 9.72 -0.71
N ILE A 80 0.85 10.28 0.34
CA ILE A 80 1.57 10.66 1.57
C ILE A 80 2.17 9.41 2.24
N GLN A 81 1.44 8.30 2.29
CA GLN A 81 1.97 7.03 2.80
C GLN A 81 3.28 6.63 2.12
N PHE A 82 3.33 6.70 0.79
CA PHE A 82 4.53 6.34 0.03
C PHE A 82 5.70 7.26 0.41
N HIS A 83 5.46 8.57 0.48
CA HIS A 83 6.51 9.53 0.86
C HIS A 83 7.02 9.31 2.29
N VAL A 84 6.12 9.04 3.24
CA VAL A 84 6.49 8.76 4.63
C VAL A 84 7.25 7.44 4.74
N THR A 85 6.83 6.40 4.00
CA THR A 85 7.48 5.08 4.02
C THR A 85 8.88 5.14 3.41
N ILE A 86 9.05 5.82 2.27
CA ILE A 86 10.34 6.03 1.62
C ILE A 86 11.24 6.90 2.50
N GLY A 87 10.71 7.99 3.08
CA GLY A 87 11.46 8.85 3.99
C GLY A 87 11.95 8.13 5.24
N HIS A 88 11.09 7.28 5.83
CA HIS A 88 11.46 6.43 6.96
C HIS A 88 12.53 5.40 6.58
N ALA A 89 12.40 4.76 5.41
CA ALA A 89 13.42 3.83 4.90
C ALA A 89 14.78 4.53 4.65
N GLY A 90 14.76 5.72 4.04
CA GLY A 90 15.96 6.54 3.81
C GLY A 90 16.62 7.02 5.12
N HIS A 91 15.84 7.42 6.11
CA HIS A 91 16.36 7.80 7.43
C HIS A 91 16.99 6.61 8.16
N SER A 92 16.39 5.41 8.01
CA SER A 92 16.91 4.14 8.54
C SER A 92 18.28 3.77 7.93
N LEU A 93 18.48 4.05 6.64
CA LEU A 93 19.77 3.88 5.97
C LEU A 93 20.82 4.89 6.48
N TYR A 94 20.43 6.15 6.65
CA TYR A 94 21.35 7.20 7.10
C TYR A 94 21.83 6.99 8.55
N THR A 95 20.96 6.48 9.42
CA THR A 95 21.29 6.21 10.83
C THR A 95 22.12 4.95 11.05
N GLY A 96 22.42 4.18 9.99
CA GLY A 96 23.29 2.99 10.09
C GLY A 96 22.71 1.90 10.99
N CYS A 97 21.39 1.76 11.02
CA CYS A 97 20.73 0.73 11.83
C CYS A 97 21.23 -0.66 11.40
N PRO A 98 21.48 -1.63 12.31
CA PRO A 98 21.90 -3.00 11.98
C PRO A 98 20.72 -3.82 11.41
N PHE A 99 20.01 -3.22 10.47
CA PHE A 99 19.00 -3.84 9.66
C PHE A 99 19.67 -4.39 8.39
N PRO A 100 19.26 -5.54 7.86
CA PRO A 100 19.88 -6.08 6.67
C PRO A 100 19.76 -5.10 5.50
N CYS A 101 20.89 -4.56 5.05
CA CYS A 101 20.97 -3.55 4.00
C CYS A 101 20.23 -3.96 2.73
N TRP A 102 20.26 -5.25 2.38
CA TRP A 102 19.58 -5.78 1.19
C TRP A 102 18.06 -5.60 1.25
N MET A 103 17.46 -5.61 2.45
CA MET A 103 16.02 -5.39 2.61
C MET A 103 15.66 -3.91 2.66
N GLN A 104 16.54 -3.05 3.17
CA GLN A 104 16.38 -1.59 3.08
C GLN A 104 16.42 -1.10 1.62
N TRP A 105 17.34 -1.63 0.80
CA TRP A 105 17.40 -1.32 -0.64
C TRP A 105 16.21 -1.86 -1.43
N ALA A 106 15.61 -2.98 -1.02
CA ALA A 106 14.42 -3.54 -1.66
C ALA A 106 13.11 -2.81 -1.28
N LEU A 107 13.13 -2.01 -0.21
CA LEU A 107 11.99 -1.24 0.32
C LEU A 107 11.97 0.23 -0.15
N ILE A 108 13.02 0.68 -0.86
CA ILE A 108 13.12 1.98 -1.54
C ILE A 108 12.85 1.78 -3.02
#